data_AF-A0A5J5HPS6-F1
#
_entry.id   AF-A0A5J5HPS6-F1
#
_cell.length_a   1.000
_cell.length_b   1.000
_cell.length_c   1.000
_cell.angle_alpha   90.00
_cell.angle_beta   90.00
_cell.angle_gamma   90.00
#
_symmetry.space_group_name_H-M   'P 1'
#
loop_
_entity.id
_entity.type
_entity.pdbx_description
1 polymer ?
#
loop_
_entity_poly.entity_id
_entity_poly.type
_entity_poly.pdbx_seq_one_letter_code
_entity_poly.pdbx_strand_id
1 'polypeptide(L)'
;MKEYKCALENINLKGFLKESIAAGKKIMSVPAFLVDDISKFDFDECFDEYEEASVEEIYNEFLTGKHLFVLFSDGGVNYPDVACIDGEVYQTIDEMEEEEYFDEEGAPEGFVFTNKLRLGETSSIGYLLTYTDGEVTIQSAQFYLDATGGLGPNSFAHLIRYSAIELREDVEVFEQPLEDYLKRFVK
;
A
#
# COMPACT_ATOMS: atom_id res chain seq x y z
N MET A 1 -11.44 -4.42 0.40
CA MET A 1 -11.82 -4.78 1.77
C MET A 1 -12.19 -3.50 2.48
N LYS A 2 -13.46 -3.28 2.82
CA LYS A 2 -13.90 -2.00 3.42
C LYS A 2 -13.33 -1.75 4.83
N GLU A 3 -13.38 -2.74 5.71
CA GLU A 3 -12.82 -2.67 7.07
C GLU A 3 -12.86 -4.08 7.68
N TYR A 4 -11.80 -4.48 8.39
CA TYR A 4 -11.75 -5.70 9.19
C TYR A 4 -11.36 -5.35 10.62
N LYS A 5 -12.15 -5.80 11.60
CA LYS A 5 -11.93 -5.56 13.04
C LYS A 5 -11.82 -6.87 13.78
N CYS A 6 -10.80 -7.01 14.63
CA CYS A 6 -10.61 -8.20 15.45
C CYS A 6 -9.81 -7.91 16.71
N ALA A 7 -9.98 -8.74 17.75
CA ALA A 7 -9.07 -8.74 18.89
C ALA A 7 -7.65 -9.12 18.43
N LEU A 8 -6.62 -8.52 19.04
CA LEU A 8 -5.21 -8.73 18.68
C LEU A 8 -4.83 -10.23 18.68
N GLU A 9 -5.38 -11.03 19.60
CA GLU A 9 -5.12 -12.47 19.66
C GLU A 9 -5.72 -13.28 18.49
N ASN A 10 -6.64 -12.70 17.72
CA ASN A 10 -7.29 -13.35 16.58
C ASN A 10 -6.55 -13.13 15.25
N ILE A 11 -5.48 -12.33 15.26
CA ILE A 11 -4.59 -12.15 14.12
C ILE A 11 -3.15 -12.51 14.49
N ASN A 12 -2.49 -13.28 13.63
CA ASN A 12 -1.04 -13.51 13.72
C ASN A 12 -0.28 -12.31 13.14
N LEU A 13 -0.35 -11.16 13.81
CA LEU A 13 0.21 -9.90 13.29
C LEU A 13 1.72 -9.97 13.05
N LYS A 14 2.48 -10.64 13.92
CA LYS A 14 3.93 -10.85 13.70
C LYS A 14 4.21 -11.71 12.47
N GLY A 15 3.38 -12.72 12.22
CA GLY A 15 3.45 -13.53 11.00
C GLY A 15 3.16 -12.71 9.75
N PHE A 16 2.08 -11.92 9.79
CA PHE A 16 1.69 -11.01 8.72
C PHE A 16 2.82 -10.02 8.38
N LEU A 17 3.37 -9.33 9.39
CA LEU A 17 4.50 -8.40 9.22
C LEU A 17 5.72 -9.09 8.63
N LYS A 18 6.09 -10.25 9.17
CA LYS A 18 7.27 -11.00 8.70
C LYS A 18 7.14 -11.40 7.23
N GLU A 19 5.98 -11.90 6.82
CA GLU A 19 5.76 -12.32 5.43
C GLU A 19 5.67 -11.12 4.50
N SER A 20 4.91 -10.09 4.89
CA SER A 20 4.73 -8.87 4.09
C SER A 20 6.04 -8.12 3.88
N ILE A 21 6.89 -7.99 4.92
CA ILE A 21 8.20 -7.35 4.80
C ILE A 21 9.12 -8.19 3.90
N ALA A 22 9.15 -9.51 4.06
CA ALA A 22 10.02 -10.37 3.26
C ALA A 22 9.62 -10.40 1.78
N ALA A 23 8.32 -10.37 1.47
CA ALA A 23 7.81 -10.28 0.12
C ALA A 23 7.98 -8.86 -0.44
N GLY A 24 7.61 -7.84 0.33
CA GLY A 24 7.69 -6.43 -0.02
C GLY A 24 9.10 -5.95 -0.32
N LYS A 25 10.13 -6.40 0.42
CA LYS A 25 11.54 -6.08 0.12
C LYS A 25 12.02 -6.53 -1.27
N LYS A 26 11.24 -7.34 -1.99
CA LYS A 26 11.54 -7.71 -3.39
C LYS A 26 11.06 -6.66 -4.40
N ILE A 27 10.14 -5.79 -4.00
CA ILE A 27 9.45 -4.84 -4.87
C ILE A 27 9.53 -3.38 -4.39
N MET A 28 9.90 -3.14 -3.12
CA MET A 28 10.06 -1.81 -2.54
C MET A 28 11.02 -1.81 -1.34
N SER A 29 11.61 -0.67 -1.01
CA SER A 29 12.59 -0.57 0.08
C SER A 29 11.96 -0.64 1.48
N VAL A 30 10.83 0.03 1.68
CA VAL A 30 10.17 0.16 2.99
C VAL A 30 8.76 -0.40 2.89
N PRO A 31 8.56 -1.71 3.10
CA PRO A 31 7.25 -2.35 2.91
C PRO A 31 6.30 -2.20 4.09
N ALA A 32 6.79 -1.78 5.24
CA ALA A 32 5.96 -1.48 6.40
C ALA A 32 6.59 -0.35 7.22
N PHE A 33 5.78 0.60 7.68
CA PHE A 33 6.22 1.74 8.47
C PHE A 33 5.11 2.24 9.38
N LEU A 34 5.46 3.02 10.40
CA LEU A 34 4.51 3.59 11.34
C LEU A 34 4.40 5.10 11.15
N VAL A 35 3.21 5.65 11.40
CA VAL A 35 2.95 7.09 11.40
C VAL A 35 2.08 7.47 12.60
N ASP A 36 2.34 8.65 13.16
CA ASP A 36 1.50 9.21 14.24
C ASP A 36 0.21 9.82 13.68
N ASP A 37 0.26 10.42 12.49
CA ASP A 37 -0.87 11.08 11.81
C ASP A 37 -0.83 10.76 10.31
N ILE A 38 -1.85 10.04 9.82
CA ILE A 38 -1.96 9.63 8.41
C ILE A 38 -2.10 10.79 7.43
N SER A 39 -2.51 11.98 7.91
CA SER A 39 -2.72 13.17 7.08
C SER A 39 -1.44 13.95 6.81
N LYS A 40 -0.40 13.75 7.63
CA LYS A 40 0.85 14.51 7.59
C LYS A 40 2.02 13.68 8.11
N PHE A 41 2.83 13.16 7.20
CA PHE A 41 4.12 12.56 7.54
C PHE A 41 5.13 12.77 6.42
N ASP A 42 6.42 12.67 6.76
CA ASP A 42 7.53 12.73 5.82
C ASP A 42 8.04 11.30 5.58
N PHE A 43 7.87 10.81 4.35
CA PHE A 43 8.32 9.46 4.01
C PHE A 43 9.85 9.35 3.98
N ASP A 44 10.59 10.44 3.75
CA ASP A 44 12.06 10.38 3.79
C ASP A 44 12.53 10.13 5.24
N GLU A 45 11.86 10.70 6.24
CA GLU A 45 12.10 10.39 7.66
C GLU A 45 11.71 8.93 7.99
N CYS A 46 10.56 8.47 7.49
CA CYS A 46 10.14 7.07 7.66
C CYS A 46 11.12 6.09 6.98
N PHE A 47 11.73 6.48 5.85
CA PHE A 47 12.65 5.63 5.13
C PHE A 47 13.87 5.29 5.98
N ASP A 48 14.53 6.32 6.51
CA ASP A 48 15.72 6.15 7.34
C ASP A 48 15.43 5.33 8.62
N GLU A 49 14.23 5.47 9.18
CA GLU A 49 13.81 4.75 10.38
C GLU A 49 13.45 3.28 10.11
N TYR A 50 12.74 2.99 9.01
CA TYR A 50 12.09 1.70 8.78
C TYR A 50 12.72 0.81 7.71
N GLU A 51 13.69 1.28 6.91
CA GLU A 51 14.38 0.46 5.90
C GLU A 51 14.99 -0.82 6.51
N GLU A 52 15.61 -0.69 7.67
CA GLU A 52 16.28 -1.79 8.39
C GLU A 52 15.59 -2.17 9.71
N ALA A 53 14.39 -1.63 9.98
CA ALA A 53 13.64 -1.96 11.18
C ALA A 53 13.25 -3.44 11.22
N SER A 54 13.39 -4.05 12.40
CA SER A 54 12.98 -5.43 12.62
C SER A 54 11.47 -5.54 12.82
N VAL A 55 10.92 -6.73 12.54
CA VAL A 55 9.51 -7.06 12.82
C VAL A 55 9.14 -6.80 14.28
N GLU A 56 10.08 -7.03 15.21
CA GLU A 56 9.83 -6.86 16.64
C GLU A 56 9.74 -5.38 17.04
N GLU A 57 10.57 -4.51 16.44
CA GLU A 57 10.52 -3.06 16.66
C GLU A 57 9.19 -2.50 16.14
N ILE A 58 8.84 -2.77 14.88
CA ILE A 58 7.58 -2.32 14.26
C ILE A 58 6.37 -2.81 15.07
N TYR A 59 6.37 -4.08 15.48
CA TYR A 59 5.27 -4.64 16.27
C TYR A 59 5.12 -3.95 17.63
N ASN A 60 6.22 -3.74 18.37
CA ASN A 60 6.14 -3.14 19.70
C ASN A 60 5.76 -1.65 19.64
N GLU A 61 6.24 -0.92 18.64
CA GLU A 61 5.83 0.47 18.43
C GLU A 61 4.37 0.59 17.98
N PHE A 62 3.88 -0.30 17.12
CA PHE A 62 2.46 -0.34 16.76
C PHE A 62 1.55 -0.45 17.99
N LEU A 63 1.93 -1.27 18.97
CA LEU A 63 1.16 -1.44 20.22
C LEU A 63 1.12 -0.19 21.11
N THR A 64 1.91 0.85 20.81
CA THR A 64 1.83 2.14 21.50
C THR A 64 0.68 3.03 21.01
N GLY A 65 -0.01 2.64 19.93
CA GLY A 65 -1.15 3.35 19.37
C GLY A 65 -0.86 4.09 18.06
N LYS A 66 0.35 3.98 17.51
CA LYS A 66 0.70 4.50 16.17
C LYS A 66 -0.09 3.75 15.08
N HIS A 67 -0.27 4.41 13.94
CA HIS A 67 -0.83 3.78 12.74
C HIS A 67 0.26 2.99 12.01
N LEU A 68 0.00 1.72 11.71
CA LEU A 68 0.90 0.87 10.93
C LEU A 68 0.41 0.81 9.49
N PHE A 69 1.23 1.22 8.54
CA PHE A 69 0.98 1.01 7.14
C PHE A 69 1.80 -0.17 6.63
N VAL A 70 1.16 -1.12 5.95
CA VAL A 70 1.83 -2.26 5.29
C VAL A 70 1.48 -2.20 3.81
N LEU A 71 2.48 -1.94 2.98
CA LEU A 71 2.31 -1.85 1.54
C LEU A 71 2.03 -3.23 0.94
N PHE A 72 1.03 -3.30 0.07
CA PHE A 72 0.66 -4.50 -0.67
C PHE A 72 1.21 -4.48 -2.09
N SER A 73 1.21 -3.32 -2.74
CA SER A 73 1.66 -3.13 -4.11
C SER A 73 2.94 -2.31 -4.21
N ASP A 74 3.70 -2.48 -5.30
CA ASP A 74 4.74 -1.52 -5.66
C ASP A 74 4.15 -0.12 -5.96
N GLY A 75 5.03 0.88 -6.01
CA GLY A 75 4.69 2.30 -6.23
C GLY A 75 4.32 2.66 -7.66
N GLY A 76 3.74 1.76 -8.45
CA GLY A 76 3.49 2.02 -9.86
C GLY A 76 4.77 2.19 -10.68
N VAL A 77 5.92 1.71 -10.16
CA VAL A 77 7.23 1.73 -10.85
C VAL A 77 7.17 0.98 -12.19
N ASN A 78 6.27 -0.01 -12.29
CA ASN A 78 6.12 -0.87 -13.45
C ASN A 78 4.78 -0.66 -14.19
N TYR A 79 4.10 0.49 -13.99
CA TYR A 79 2.79 0.78 -14.59
C TYR A 79 2.75 0.46 -16.10
N PRO A 80 1.72 -0.24 -16.60
CA PRO A 80 0.47 -0.62 -15.91
C PRO A 80 0.57 -1.90 -15.06
N ASP A 81 1.71 -2.60 -15.07
CA ASP A 81 1.92 -3.84 -14.30
C ASP A 81 2.30 -3.49 -12.85
N VAL A 82 1.54 -3.99 -11.88
CA VAL A 82 1.68 -3.69 -10.46
C VAL A 82 2.02 -4.97 -9.71
N ALA A 83 3.29 -5.11 -9.31
CA ALA A 83 3.75 -6.26 -8.55
C ALA A 83 3.28 -6.18 -7.09
N CYS A 84 2.80 -7.29 -6.53
CA CYS A 84 2.22 -7.34 -5.19
C CYS A 84 2.89 -8.36 -4.26
N ILE A 85 2.76 -8.14 -2.94
CA ILE A 85 3.38 -8.98 -1.91
C ILE A 85 2.80 -10.40 -1.82
N ASP A 86 1.65 -10.65 -2.45
CA ASP A 86 1.09 -11.99 -2.60
C ASP A 86 1.79 -12.83 -3.67
N GLY A 87 2.67 -12.20 -4.48
CA GLY A 87 3.45 -12.82 -5.54
C GLY A 87 2.85 -12.64 -6.94
N GLU A 88 1.68 -12.02 -7.05
CA GLU A 88 0.99 -11.79 -8.31
C GLU A 88 1.33 -10.41 -8.89
N VAL A 89 1.02 -10.24 -10.18
CA VAL A 89 1.14 -8.96 -10.90
C VAL A 89 -0.24 -8.61 -11.42
N TYR A 90 -0.71 -7.41 -11.09
CA TYR A 90 -2.03 -6.90 -11.47
C TYR A 90 -1.89 -5.79 -12.50
N GLN A 91 -2.80 -5.73 -13.46
CA GLN A 91 -2.79 -4.66 -14.46
C GLN A 91 -3.80 -3.58 -14.10
N THR A 92 -3.34 -2.34 -14.03
CA THR A 92 -4.22 -1.16 -13.96
C THR A 92 -4.39 -0.58 -15.35
N ILE A 93 -5.61 -0.63 -15.88
CA ILE A 93 -5.94 -0.02 -17.17
C ILE A 93 -6.77 1.23 -16.91
N ASP A 94 -6.35 2.36 -17.47
CA ASP A 94 -7.18 3.58 -17.54
C ASP A 94 -8.16 3.47 -18.73
N GLU A 95 -9.42 3.90 -18.56
CA GLU A 95 -10.45 3.86 -19.61
C GLU A 95 -10.02 4.60 -20.89
N MET A 96 -9.12 5.59 -20.79
CA MET A 96 -8.62 6.31 -21.97
C MET A 96 -7.63 5.50 -22.83
N GLU A 97 -7.04 4.43 -22.31
CA GLU A 97 -6.15 3.52 -23.05
C GLU A 97 -6.87 2.24 -23.51
N GLU A 98 -8.11 1.99 -23.05
CA GLU A 98 -8.90 0.80 -23.38
C GLU A 98 -9.17 0.66 -24.89
N GLU A 99 -9.52 1.77 -25.55
CA GLU A 99 -9.73 1.78 -27.00
C GLU A 99 -8.41 1.45 -27.74
N GLU A 100 -7.25 1.97 -27.33
CA GLU A 100 -5.98 1.67 -28.01
C GLU A 100 -5.44 0.26 -27.73
N TYR A 101 -5.72 -0.33 -26.55
CA TYR A 101 -5.06 -1.58 -26.12
C TYR A 101 -5.68 -2.85 -26.69
N PHE A 102 -7.01 -2.90 -26.85
CA PHE A 102 -7.73 -4.10 -27.31
C PHE A 102 -8.38 -3.96 -28.69
N ASP A 103 -7.99 -2.92 -29.43
CA ASP A 103 -8.62 -2.45 -30.67
C ASP A 103 -8.81 -3.57 -31.74
N GLU A 104 -8.03 -4.67 -31.70
CA GLU A 104 -8.20 -5.81 -32.63
C GLU A 104 -8.40 -7.21 -31.99
N GLU A 105 -7.93 -7.49 -30.78
CA GLU A 105 -8.03 -8.86 -30.18
C GLU A 105 -9.15 -9.02 -29.15
N GLY A 106 -9.68 -7.91 -28.60
CA GLY A 106 -10.66 -7.92 -27.51
C GLY A 106 -10.06 -8.37 -26.17
N ALA A 107 -10.68 -7.96 -25.07
CA ALA A 107 -10.24 -8.37 -23.75
C ALA A 107 -10.42 -9.90 -23.55
N PRO A 108 -9.48 -10.60 -22.87
CA PRO A 108 -9.61 -12.02 -22.58
C PRO A 108 -10.90 -12.37 -21.80
N GLU A 109 -11.44 -13.58 -22.02
CA GLU A 109 -12.61 -14.05 -21.29
C GLU A 109 -12.32 -14.15 -19.78
N GLY A 110 -13.08 -13.42 -18.95
CA GLY A 110 -12.87 -13.33 -17.50
C GLY A 110 -12.08 -12.11 -17.01
N PHE A 111 -11.65 -11.23 -17.92
CA PHE A 111 -11.03 -9.96 -17.56
C PHE A 111 -12.05 -9.00 -16.91
N VAL A 112 -11.71 -8.40 -15.77
CA VAL A 112 -12.59 -7.48 -15.01
C VAL A 112 -11.98 -6.09 -15.01
N PHE A 113 -12.62 -5.16 -15.71
CA PHE A 113 -12.27 -3.74 -15.67
C PHE A 113 -12.82 -3.10 -14.39
N THR A 114 -12.07 -2.18 -13.78
CA THR A 114 -12.56 -1.38 -12.65
C THR A 114 -12.22 0.09 -12.85
N ASN A 115 -13.25 0.93 -12.88
CA ASN A 115 -13.17 2.29 -13.43
C ASN A 115 -12.75 3.35 -12.39
N LYS A 116 -12.02 2.98 -11.33
CA LYS A 116 -11.82 3.86 -10.17
C LYS A 116 -10.43 3.90 -9.56
N LEU A 117 -9.50 3.09 -10.06
CA LEU A 117 -8.18 3.00 -9.45
C LEU A 117 -7.13 3.77 -10.25
N ARG A 118 -6.90 5.04 -9.87
CA ARG A 118 -5.71 5.77 -10.29
C ARG A 118 -4.56 5.41 -9.37
N LEU A 119 -3.85 4.32 -9.68
CA LEU A 119 -2.48 4.13 -9.21
C LEU A 119 -1.55 4.85 -10.20
N GLY A 120 -1.02 6.01 -9.80
CA GLY A 120 0.07 6.65 -10.53
C GLY A 120 1.43 6.11 -10.10
N GLU A 121 2.48 6.52 -10.82
CA GLU A 121 3.91 6.19 -10.59
C GLU A 121 4.46 6.56 -9.20
N THR A 122 3.65 7.22 -8.37
CA THR A 122 4.02 7.64 -7.03
C THR A 122 3.04 7.16 -5.96
N SER A 123 2.26 6.12 -6.26
CA SER A 123 1.24 5.63 -5.35
C SER A 123 1.24 4.12 -5.22
N SER A 124 0.88 3.65 -4.03
CA SER A 124 0.79 2.24 -3.68
C SER A 124 -0.45 1.98 -2.86
N ILE A 125 -0.95 0.75 -2.91
CA ILE A 125 -2.03 0.29 -2.04
C ILE A 125 -1.45 -0.56 -0.94
N GLY A 126 -2.06 -0.50 0.23
CA GLY A 126 -1.71 -1.32 1.36
C GLY A 126 -2.83 -1.45 2.37
N TYR A 127 -2.43 -1.91 3.54
CA TYR A 127 -3.25 -2.01 4.73
C TYR A 127 -2.88 -0.88 5.68
N LEU A 128 -3.86 -0.14 6.16
CA LEU A 128 -3.73 0.70 7.34
C LEU A 128 -4.26 -0.08 8.55
N LEU A 129 -3.39 -0.29 9.52
CA LEU A 129 -3.69 -0.94 10.79
C LEU A 129 -3.70 0.09 11.91
N THR A 130 -4.69 -0.02 12.79
CA THR A 130 -4.78 0.73 14.05
C THR A 130 -4.99 -0.20 15.21
N TYR A 131 -4.35 0.11 16.34
CA TYR A 131 -4.50 -0.64 17.58
C TYR A 131 -5.13 0.24 18.66
N THR A 132 -6.22 -0.20 19.24
CA THR A 132 -6.89 0.50 20.34
C THR A 132 -7.52 -0.51 21.27
N ASP A 133 -7.21 -0.41 22.57
CA ASP A 133 -7.82 -1.21 23.63
C ASP A 133 -7.85 -2.73 23.40
N GLY A 134 -6.79 -3.30 22.80
CA GLY A 134 -6.71 -4.74 22.52
C GLY A 134 -7.33 -5.16 21.18
N GLU A 135 -7.94 -4.23 20.44
CA GLU A 135 -8.52 -4.44 19.12
C GLU A 135 -7.59 -3.91 18.03
N VAL A 136 -7.54 -4.62 16.91
CA VAL A 136 -6.88 -4.20 15.67
C VAL A 136 -7.95 -3.94 14.61
N THR A 137 -7.95 -2.74 14.05
CA THR A 137 -8.73 -2.40 12.85
C THR A 137 -7.79 -2.35 11.65
N ILE A 138 -8.18 -2.98 10.55
CA ILE A 138 -7.43 -3.10 9.30
C ILE A 138 -8.29 -2.59 8.16
N GLN A 139 -7.79 -1.65 7.38
CA GLN A 139 -8.49 -1.05 6.24
C GLN A 139 -7.59 -0.99 5.02
N SER A 140 -8.17 -1.07 3.82
CA SER A 140 -7.41 -0.72 2.61
C SER A 140 -7.15 0.78 2.58
N ALA A 141 -5.94 1.16 2.23
CA ALA A 141 -5.55 2.54 2.11
C ALA A 141 -4.54 2.71 0.97
N GLN A 142 -4.54 3.89 0.37
CA GLN A 142 -3.61 4.26 -0.68
C GLN A 142 -2.59 5.25 -0.10
N PHE A 143 -1.33 4.90 -0.28
CA PHE A 143 -0.19 5.74 0.02
C PHE A 143 0.19 6.52 -1.24
N TYR A 144 0.45 7.80 -1.09
CA TYR A 144 0.87 8.69 -2.17
C TYR A 144 2.12 9.46 -1.77
N LEU A 145 3.05 9.56 -2.72
CA LEU A 145 4.19 10.47 -2.70
C LEU A 145 3.91 11.58 -3.71
N ASP A 146 3.51 12.76 -3.24
CA ASP A 146 3.38 13.92 -4.12
C ASP A 146 4.76 14.57 -4.30
N ALA A 147 5.38 14.30 -5.44
CA ALA A 147 6.49 15.07 -5.92
C ALA A 147 5.95 16.35 -6.57
N THR A 148 5.57 17.36 -5.77
CA THR A 148 5.40 18.71 -6.31
C THR A 148 6.76 19.25 -6.76
N GLY A 149 7.12 18.93 -8.01
CA GLY A 149 8.24 19.53 -8.69
C GLY A 149 8.02 21.03 -8.77
N GLY A 150 8.81 21.81 -8.02
CA GLY A 150 8.98 23.22 -8.32
C GLY A 150 9.49 23.36 -9.75
N LEU A 151 8.63 23.80 -10.66
CA LEU A 151 9.03 24.14 -12.04
C LEU A 151 9.93 25.37 -12.00
N GLY A 152 11.24 25.14 -11.88
CA GLY A 152 12.28 26.14 -12.02
C GLY A 152 13.56 25.46 -12.53
N PRO A 153 14.15 25.91 -13.66
CA PRO A 153 15.20 25.16 -14.34
C PRO A 153 16.56 25.13 -13.61
N ASN A 154 16.66 25.56 -12.34
CA ASN A 154 17.92 25.68 -11.60
C ASN A 154 17.75 25.64 -10.06
N SER A 155 17.14 24.59 -9.48
CA SER A 155 17.06 24.45 -8.02
C SER A 155 17.43 23.05 -7.51
N PHE A 156 18.69 22.91 -7.10
CA PHE A 156 19.15 21.92 -6.11
C PHE A 156 18.72 22.37 -4.70
N ALA A 157 17.42 22.38 -4.41
CA ALA A 157 16.90 22.76 -3.10
C ALA A 157 15.73 21.84 -2.74
N HIS A 158 15.89 21.11 -1.63
CA HIS A 158 14.92 20.31 -0.89
C HIS A 158 13.49 20.31 -1.46
N LEU A 159 13.13 19.24 -2.17
CA LEU A 159 11.76 18.93 -2.54
C LEU A 159 10.95 18.74 -1.25
N ILE A 160 9.88 19.52 -1.06
CA ILE A 160 8.84 19.16 -0.09
C ILE A 160 8.04 18.03 -0.75
N ARG A 161 8.33 16.79 -0.36
CA ARG A 161 7.53 15.62 -0.72
C ARG A 161 6.35 15.58 0.24
N TYR A 162 5.15 15.87 -0.22
CA TYR A 162 3.97 15.62 0.61
C TYR A 162 3.66 14.13 0.53
N SER A 163 3.78 13.43 1.65
CA SER A 163 3.35 12.05 1.76
C SER A 163 2.02 12.01 2.49
N ALA A 164 1.06 11.24 1.96
CA ALA A 164 -0.25 11.10 2.54
C ALA A 164 -0.74 9.66 2.44
N ILE A 165 -1.51 9.24 3.44
CA ILE A 165 -2.26 7.99 3.40
C ILE A 165 -3.74 8.36 3.34
N GLU A 166 -4.40 7.97 2.27
CA GLU A 166 -5.84 8.15 2.11
C GLU A 166 -6.55 6.81 2.30
N LEU A 167 -7.61 6.81 3.11
CA LEU A 167 -8.51 5.66 3.20
C LEU A 167 -9.27 5.54 1.89
N ARG A 168 -9.34 4.33 1.34
CA ARG A 168 -10.01 4.07 0.06
C ARG A 168 -11.06 2.99 0.27
N GLU A 169 -12.31 3.36 0.04
CA GLU A 169 -13.46 2.44 0.12
C GLU A 169 -13.70 1.69 -1.20
N ASP A 170 -13.06 2.11 -2.30
CA ASP A 170 -13.35 1.70 -3.68
C ASP A 170 -12.12 1.19 -4.44
N VAL A 171 -11.19 0.53 -3.74
CA VAL A 171 -10.06 -0.19 -4.36
C VAL A 171 -10.54 -1.54 -4.92
N GLU A 172 -11.46 -1.53 -5.88
CA GLU A 172 -12.20 -2.73 -6.32
C GLU A 172 -11.29 -3.85 -6.85
N VAL A 173 -10.23 -3.55 -7.64
CA VAL A 173 -9.28 -4.57 -8.15
C VAL A 173 -8.58 -5.32 -7.03
N PHE A 174 -8.15 -4.58 -6.01
CA PHE A 174 -7.32 -5.12 -4.94
C PHE A 174 -8.13 -5.56 -3.73
N GLU A 175 -9.44 -5.33 -3.70
CA GLU A 175 -10.30 -5.71 -2.58
C GLU A 175 -10.19 -7.20 -2.27
N GLN A 176 -10.37 -8.05 -3.28
CA GLN A 176 -10.30 -9.50 -3.13
C GLN A 176 -8.86 -9.99 -2.85
N PRO A 177 -7.82 -9.57 -3.61
CA PRO A 177 -6.42 -9.90 -3.29
C PRO A 177 -5.99 -9.54 -1.87
N LEU A 178 -6.30 -8.32 -1.42
CA LEU A 178 -5.99 -7.87 -0.05
C LEU A 178 -6.69 -8.74 0.99
N GLU A 179 -7.97 -9.04 0.78
CA GLU A 179 -8.75 -9.86 1.70
C GLU A 179 -8.22 -11.30 1.77
N ASP A 180 -7.92 -11.92 0.62
CA ASP A 180 -7.42 -13.29 0.55
C ASP A 180 -6.01 -13.43 1.13
N TYR A 181 -5.16 -12.41 0.95
CA TYR A 181 -3.86 -12.37 1.60
C TYR A 181 -4.00 -12.22 3.12
N LEU A 182 -4.81 -11.28 3.60
CA LEU A 182 -5.03 -11.06 5.04
C LEU A 182 -5.60 -12.29 5.76
N LYS A 183 -6.55 -13.00 5.13
CA LYS A 183 -7.19 -14.21 5.68
C LYS A 183 -6.20 -15.32 6.04
N ARG A 184 -4.99 -15.33 5.47
CA ARG A 184 -3.93 -16.30 5.82
C ARG A 184 -3.43 -16.13 7.26
N PHE A 185 -3.63 -14.94 7.84
CA PHE A 185 -3.10 -14.56 9.15
C PHE A 185 -4.18 -14.40 10.21
N VAL A 186 -5.45 -14.46 9.81
CA VAL A 186 -6.61 -14.35 10.68
C VAL A 186 -7.09 -15.74 11.08
N LYS A 187 -7.49 -15.91 12.35
CA LYS A 187 -8.02 -17.17 12.89
C LYS A 187 -9.50 -17.38 12.59
#